data_AF-A0A357FP13-F1
#
_entry.id   AF-A0A357FP13-F1
#
_cell.length_a   1.000
_cell.length_b   1.000
_cell.length_c   1.000
_cell.angle_alpha   90.00
_cell.angle_beta   90.00
_cell.angle_gamma   90.00
#
_symmetry.space_group_name_H-M   'P 1'
#
loop_
_entity.id
_entity.type
_entity.pdbx_description
1 polymer ?
#
loop_
_entity_poly.entity_id
_entity_poly.type
_entity_poly.pdbx_seq_one_letter_code
_entity_poly.pdbx_strand_id
1 'polypeptide(L)' 'MTESQNSPSPTVSVVGGSTSDFPLLRQATEILDQLSIENELRVVSAHRTPDWLYEYA' A
#
# COMPACT_ATOMS: atom_id res chain seq x y z
N MET A 1 -28.76 10.09 12.37
CA MET A 1 -27.81 10.82 11.51
C MET A 1 -26.43 10.36 11.93
N THR A 2 -25.97 9.23 11.40
CA THR A 2 -24.68 8.64 11.75
C THR A 2 -23.63 9.21 10.80
N GLU A 3 -22.74 10.03 11.36
CA GLU A 3 -21.55 10.57 10.67
C GLU A 3 -20.72 9.42 10.08
N SER A 4 -20.62 9.40 8.75
CA SER A 4 -19.61 8.61 8.04
C SER A 4 -18.25 9.17 8.42
N GLN A 5 -17.55 8.48 9.32
CA GLN A 5 -16.15 8.73 9.61
C GLN A 5 -15.34 8.43 8.35
N ASN A 6 -15.09 9.45 7.53
CA ASN A 6 -14.24 9.38 6.36
C ASN A 6 -12.78 9.38 6.84
N SER A 7 -12.33 8.27 7.42
CA SER A 7 -10.91 8.00 7.58
C SER A 7 -10.26 8.20 6.22
N PRO A 8 -9.19 8.99 6.09
CA PRO A 8 -8.52 9.12 4.80
C PRO A 8 -8.06 7.73 4.38
N SER A 9 -8.75 7.16 3.39
CA SER A 9 -8.24 6.03 2.64
C SER A 9 -6.94 6.51 2.01
N PRO A 10 -5.81 5.81 2.24
CA PRO A 10 -4.52 6.22 1.70
C PRO A 10 -4.69 6.46 0.20
N THR A 11 -4.25 7.62 -0.27
CA THR A 11 -4.43 8.02 -1.67
C THR A 11 -3.64 7.09 -2.60
N VAL A 12 -2.56 6.50 -2.08
CA VAL A 12 -1.67 5.62 -2.84
C VAL A 12 -1.35 4.36 -2.03
N SER A 13 -1.54 3.21 -2.66
CA SER A 13 -1.12 1.92 -2.11
C SER A 13 0.10 1.39 -2.87
N VAL A 14 1.20 1.18 -2.15
CA VAL A 14 2.45 0.62 -2.65
C VAL A 14 2.45 -0.87 -2.33
N VAL A 15 2.32 -1.72 -3.36
CA VAL A 15 2.25 -3.19 -3.18
C VAL A 15 3.53 -3.85 -3.69
N GLY A 16 4.19 -4.61 -2.82
CA GLY A 16 5.41 -5.38 -3.12
C GLY A 16 5.16 -6.86 -3.31
N GLY A 17 5.81 -7.49 -4.29
CA GLY A 17 5.70 -8.94 -4.53
C GLY A 17 6.47 -9.82 -3.54
N SER A 18 7.49 -9.25 -2.88
CA SER A 18 8.38 -9.94 -1.95
C SER A 18 8.99 -8.97 -0.93
N THR A 19 9.45 -9.49 0.21
CA THR A 19 10.21 -8.70 1.20
C THR A 19 11.59 -8.26 0.68
N SER A 20 12.09 -8.89 -0.38
CA SER A 20 13.30 -8.43 -1.09
C SER A 20 13.12 -7.07 -1.76
N ASP A 21 11.89 -6.68 -2.09
CA ASP A 21 11.57 -5.41 -2.73
C ASP A 21 11.42 -4.27 -1.72
N PHE A 22 11.37 -4.57 -0.41
CA PHE A 22 11.15 -3.60 0.66
C PHE A 22 12.12 -2.40 0.64
N PRO A 23 13.43 -2.57 0.35
CA PRO A 23 14.34 -1.42 0.24
C PRO A 23 13.94 -0.45 -0.88
N LEU A 24 13.43 -0.97 -2.00
CA LEU A 24 12.97 -0.19 -3.14
C LEU A 24 11.62 0.49 -2.84
N LEU A 25 10.68 -0.26 -2.26
CA LEU A 25 9.36 0.26 -1.92
C LEU A 25 9.44 1.33 -0.84
N ARG A 26 10.40 1.22 0.10
CA ARG A 26 10.66 2.24 1.11
C ARG A 26 11.08 3.57 0.48
N GLN A 27 11.92 3.55 -0.56
CA GLN A 27 12.29 4.76 -1.28
C GLN A 27 11.07 5.42 -1.94
N ALA A 28 10.15 4.62 -2.47
CA ALA A 28 8.90 5.13 -3.04
C ALA A 28 8.01 5.78 -1.96
N THR A 29 7.82 5.13 -0.81
CA THR A 29 7.04 5.68 0.31
C THR A 29 7.67 6.94 0.90
N GLU A 30 9.00 7.03 0.91
CA GLU A 30 9.75 8.19 1.42
C GLU A 30 9.57 9.42 0.51
N ILE A 31 9.49 9.22 -0.81
CA ILE A 31 9.13 10.29 -1.75
C ILE A 31 7.68 10.74 -1.53
N LEU A 32 6.75 9.79 -1.34
CA LEU A 32 5.33 10.11 -1.08
C LEU A 32 5.17 10.88 0.24
N ASP A 33 5.92 10.51 1.27
CA ASP A 33 5.97 11.21 2.56
C ASP A 33 6.50 12.65 2.40
N GLN A 34 7.57 12.85 1.62
CA GLN A 34 8.09 14.20 1.30
C GLN A 34 7.07 15.05 0.55
N LEU A 35 6.22 14.43 -0.27
CA LEU A 35 5.13 15.10 -0.97
C LEU A 35 3.87 15.28 -0.08
N SER A 36 3.92 14.84 1.19
CA SER A 36 2.78 14.83 2.11
C SER A 36 1.57 14.07 1.58
N ILE A 37 1.83 12.99 0.83
CA ILE A 37 0.80 12.10 0.27
C ILE A 37 0.64 10.88 1.18
N GLU A 38 -0.59 10.69 1.69
CA GLU A 38 -0.94 9.50 2.47
C GLU A 38 -0.78 8.24 1.63
N ASN A 39 0.09 7.35 2.10
CA ASN A 39 0.44 6.13 1.40
C ASN A 39 0.45 4.90 2.33
N GLU A 40 0.11 3.74 1.79
CA GLU A 40 0.17 2.45 2.49
C GLU A 40 1.13 1.51 1.78
N LEU A 41 2.08 0.94 2.52
CA LEU A 41 2.98 -0.11 2.02
C LEU A 41 2.49 -1.49 2.44
N ARG A 42 2.20 -2.36 1.48
CA ARG A 42 1.80 -3.75 1.73
C ARG A 42 2.62 -4.72 0.88
N VAL A 43 3.02 -5.86 1.45
CA VAL A 43 3.74 -6.90 0.72
C VAL A 43 2.77 -8.05 0.44
N VAL A 44 2.42 -8.26 -0.83
CA VAL A 44 1.51 -9.30 -1.30
C VAL A 44 2.18 -10.08 -2.43
N SER A 45 2.39 -11.38 -2.21
CA SER A 45 3.08 -12.21 -3.19
C SER A 45 2.11 -12.85 -4.18
N ALA A 46 2.08 -12.33 -5.41
CA ALA A 46 1.24 -12.85 -6.49
C ALA A 46 1.44 -14.35 -6.78
N HIS A 47 2.63 -14.89 -6.51
CA HIS A 47 2.99 -16.28 -6.81
C HIS A 47 2.75 -17.26 -5.67
N ARG A 48 2.67 -16.80 -4.41
CA ARG A 48 2.47 -17.68 -3.23
C ARG A 48 1.09 -17.54 -2.60
N THR A 49 0.43 -16.40 -2.78
CA THR A 49 -0.93 -16.12 -2.30
C THR A 49 -1.69 -15.37 -3.41
N PRO A 50 -2.09 -16.06 -4.49
CA PRO A 50 -2.83 -15.45 -5.59
C PRO A 50 -4.18 -14.86 -5.14
N ASP A 51 -4.85 -15.48 -4.15
CA ASP A 51 -6.11 -14.99 -3.58
C ASP A 51 -5.99 -13.59 -2.97
N TRP A 52 -4.86 -13.27 -2.34
CA TRP A 52 -4.64 -11.95 -1.73
C TRP A 52 -4.46 -10.85 -2.77
N LEU A 53 -3.94 -11.18 -3.96
CA LEU A 53 -3.85 -10.22 -5.05
C LEU A 53 -5.26 -9.88 -5.58
N TYR A 54 -6.16 -10.86 -5.57
CA TYR A 54 -7.54 -10.71 -6.07
C TYR A 54 -8.45 -9.97 -5.10
N GLU A 55 -8.26 -10.12 -3.78
CA GLU A 55 -8.98 -9.33 -2.77
C GLU A 55 -8.46 -7.89 -2.63
N TYR A 56 -7.24 -7.61 -3.10
CA TYR A 56 -6.63 -6.30 -2.96
C TYR A 56 -6.90 -5.35 -4.14
N ALA A 57 -7.21 -5.88 -5.32
CA ALA A 57 -7.50 -5.12 -6.54
C ALA A 57 -8.96 -4.66 -6.62
#